data_AF-A0A9Q1ED90-F1
#
_entry.id   AF-A0A9Q1ED90-F1
#
_cell.length_a   1.000
_cell.length_b   1.000
_cell.length_c   1.000
_cell.angle_alpha   90.00
_cell.angle_beta   90.00
_cell.angle_gamma   90.00
#
_symmetry.space_group_name_H-M   'P 1'
#
loop_
_entity.id
_entity.type
_entity.pdbx_description
1 polymer ?
#
loop_
_entity_poly.entity_id
_entity_poly.type
_entity_poly.pdbx_seq_one_letter_code
_entity_poly.pdbx_strand_id
1 'polypeptide(L)' 'MPFSAGARVCLGEGLARMELFLILVTLLCRFKFVWPEDAGVPDYTPVFGITQGPKPYRLGVRLRDSASLH' A
#
# COMPACT_ATOMS: atom_id res chain seq x y z
N MET A 1 1.20 -11.76 -14.22
CA MET A 1 2.49 -11.05 -14.36
C MET A 1 2.25 -9.55 -14.24
N PRO A 2 2.68 -8.87 -13.16
CA PRO A 2 2.35 -7.46 -12.91
C PRO A 2 3.12 -6.46 -13.77
N PHE A 3 4.28 -6.83 -14.31
CA PHE A 3 5.14 -5.98 -15.13
C PHE A 3 5.32 -6.48 -16.57
N SER A 4 4.41 -7.36 -17.03
CA SER A 4 4.53 -8.03 -18.34
C SER A 4 5.82 -8.87 -18.46
N ALA A 5 6.23 -9.21 -19.69
CA ALA A 5 7.47 -9.93 -20.01
C ALA A 5 7.92 -9.64 -21.46
N GLY A 6 9.17 -9.98 -21.79
CA GLY A 6 9.73 -9.86 -23.14
C GLY A 6 9.87 -8.42 -23.63
N ALA A 7 9.71 -8.17 -24.94
CA ALA A 7 9.89 -6.85 -25.55
C ALA A 7 8.88 -5.79 -25.07
N ARG A 8 7.83 -6.18 -24.35
CA ARG A 8 6.79 -5.31 -23.78
C ARG A 8 6.81 -5.32 -22.25
N VAL A 9 7.96 -5.68 -21.65
CA VAL A 9 8.17 -5.56 -20.20
C VAL A 9 8.04 -4.10 -19.78
N CYS A 10 7.51 -3.88 -18.58
CA CYS A 10 7.40 -2.54 -18.01
C CYS A 10 8.81 -1.98 -17.76
N LEU A 11 9.16 -0.92 -18.48
CA LEU A 11 10.44 -0.22 -18.32
C LEU A 11 10.64 0.33 -16.89
N GLY A 12 9.54 0.55 -16.16
CA GLY A 12 9.55 1.02 -14.77
C GLY A 12 9.64 -0.05 -13.70
N GLU A 13 9.79 -1.35 -14.03
CA GLU A 13 9.74 -2.43 -13.03
C GLU A 13 10.76 -2.24 -11.88
N GLY A 14 12.01 -1.92 -12.21
CA GLY A 14 13.05 -1.74 -11.19
C GLY A 14 12.75 -0.59 -10.24
N LEU A 15 12.32 0.56 -10.79
CA LEU A 15 11.95 1.73 -10.00
C LEU A 15 10.71 1.46 -9.14
N ALA A 16 9.66 0.88 -9.72
CA ALA A 16 8.41 0.59 -9.02
C ALA A 16 8.64 -0.37 -7.83
N ARG A 17 9.50 -1.38 -7.99
CA ARG A 17 9.85 -2.30 -6.89
C ARG A 17 10.60 -1.58 -5.76
N MET A 18 11.55 -0.70 -6.11
CA MET A 18 12.32 0.05 -5.13
C MET A 18 11.44 1.04 -4.35
N GLU A 19 10.63 1.84 -5.04
CA GLU A 19 9.74 2.81 -4.42
C GLU A 19 8.70 2.12 -3.54
N LEU A 20 8.06 1.05 -4.04
CA LEU A 20 7.07 0.30 -3.25
C LEU A 20 7.68 -0.26 -1.98
N PHE A 21 8.90 -0.82 -2.05
CA PHE A 21 9.60 -1.33 -0.88
C PHE A 21 9.92 -0.24 0.13
N LEU A 22 10.58 0.84 -0.30
CA LEU A 22 11.01 1.91 0.59
C LEU A 22 9.83 2.63 1.25
N ILE A 23 8.78 2.93 0.47
CA ILE A 23 7.57 3.59 0.97
C ILE A 23 6.85 2.66 1.96
N LEU A 24 6.61 1.40 1.58
CA LEU A 24 5.87 0.46 2.42
C LEU A 24 6.60 0.20 3.74
N VAL A 25 7.90 -0.09 3.70
CA VAL A 25 8.71 -0.34 4.91
C VAL A 25 8.75 0.91 5.79
N THR A 26 9.00 2.08 5.21
CA THR A 26 9.04 3.34 5.97
C THR A 26 7.71 3.61 6.66
N LEU A 27 6.59 3.45 5.94
CA LEU A 27 5.25 3.62 6.48
C LEU A 27 4.96 2.61 7.60
N LEU A 28 5.25 1.32 7.37
CA LEU A 28 4.98 0.25 8.33
C LEU A 28 5.92 0.26 9.53
N CYS A 29 7.13 0.80 9.44
CA CYS A 29 8.03 0.95 10.58
C CYS A 29 7.64 2.13 11.46
N ARG A 30 7.24 3.26 10.85
CA ARG A 30 6.98 4.52 11.57
C ARG A 30 5.55 4.69 12.06
N PHE A 31 4.59 4.03 11.42
CA PHE A 31 3.17 4.24 11.71
C PHE A 31 2.44 2.94 12.08
N LYS A 32 1.31 3.12 12.76
CA LYS A 32 0.26 2.12 12.95
C LYS A 32 -0.95 2.58 12.13
N PHE A 33 -1.38 1.72 11.22
CA PHE A 33 -2.61 1.90 10.45
C PHE A 33 -3.76 1.23 11.21
N VAL A 34 -4.82 1.96 11.48
CA VAL A 34 -5.94 1.53 12.31
C VAL A 34 -7.23 1.66 11.53
N TRP A 35 -8.00 0.58 11.46
CA TRP A 35 -9.33 0.62 10.88
C TRP A 35 -10.27 1.45 11.76
N PRO A 36 -11.02 2.42 11.23
CA PRO A 36 -11.94 3.22 12.03
C PRO A 36 -13.05 2.37 12.64
N GLU A 37 -13.39 2.60 13.90
CA GLU A 37 -14.42 1.83 14.63
C GLU A 37 -15.82 2.02 14.01
N ASP A 38 -16.07 3.18 13.41
CA ASP A 38 -17.33 3.55 12.75
C ASP A 38 -17.43 3.06 11.29
N ALA A 39 -16.36 2.50 10.73
CA ALA A 39 -16.30 2.13 9.31
C ALA A 39 -16.88 0.75 8.98
N GLY A 40 -17.35 -0.02 9.96
CA GLY A 40 -17.93 -1.35 9.73
C GLY A 40 -16.92 -2.36 9.16
N VAL A 41 -17.38 -3.28 8.30
CA VAL A 41 -16.50 -4.26 7.63
C VAL A 41 -15.98 -3.67 6.32
N PRO A 42 -14.68 -3.79 5.99
CA PRO A 42 -14.16 -3.33 4.70
C PRO A 42 -14.83 -4.03 3.51
N ASP A 43 -15.24 -3.26 2.51
CA ASP A 43 -15.68 -3.79 1.22
C ASP A 43 -14.48 -4.00 0.29
N TYR A 44 -14.16 -5.27 0.02
CA TYR A 44 -13.04 -5.67 -0.83
C TYR A 44 -13.39 -5.79 -2.31
N THR A 45 -14.61 -5.41 -2.72
CA THR A 45 -15.02 -5.45 -4.13
C THR A 45 -14.13 -4.49 -4.94
N PRO A 46 -13.39 -4.98 -5.95
CA PRO A 46 -12.50 -4.14 -6.74
C PRO A 46 -13.27 -3.16 -7.62
N VAL A 47 -12.71 -1.96 -7.78
CA VAL A 47 -13.12 -0.99 -8.80
C VAL A 47 -12.23 -1.19 -10.02
N PHE A 48 -12.82 -1.52 -11.17
CA PHE A 48 -12.11 -1.79 -12.42
C PHE A 48 -12.01 -0.52 -13.28
N GLY A 49 -10.81 -0.24 -13.78
CA GLY A 49 -10.51 0.78 -14.78
C GLY A 49 -9.27 0.37 -15.57
N ILE A 50 -8.43 1.34 -15.96
CA ILE A 50 -7.10 1.06 -16.54
C ILE A 50 -6.23 0.27 -15.53
N THR A 51 -6.40 0.57 -14.24
CA THR A 51 -5.84 -0.19 -13.11
C THR A 51 -6.98 -0.70 -12.21
N GLN A 52 -6.69 -1.71 -11.38
CA GLN A 52 -7.62 -2.19 -10.37
C GLN A 52 -7.34 -1.47 -9.04
N GLY A 53 -8.36 -0.86 -8.43
CA GLY A 53 -8.24 -0.14 -7.17
C GLY A 53 -9.31 -0.54 -6.14
N PRO A 54 -9.14 -0.15 -4.87
CA PRO A 54 -10.18 -0.30 -3.85
C PRO A 54 -11.28 0.76 -4.02
N LYS A 55 -12.45 0.52 -3.41
CA LYS A 55 -13.43 1.60 -3.16
C LYS A 55 -12.86 2.62 -2.17
N PRO A 56 -13.28 3.90 -2.19
CA PRO A 56 -12.83 4.88 -1.21
C PRO A 56 -13.11 4.42 0.23
N TYR A 57 -12.09 4.45 1.08
CA TYR A 57 -12.18 4.11 2.51
C TYR A 57 -11.40 5.11 3.37
N ARG A 58 -11.74 5.16 4.66
CA ARG A 58 -11.00 5.95 5.66
C ARG A 58 -10.10 5.03 6.46
N LEU A 59 -8.94 5.54 6.86
CA LEU A 59 -7.96 4.80 7.66
C LEU A 59 -7.35 5.76 8.68
N GLY A 60 -7.33 5.36 9.94
CA GLY A 60 -6.59 6.07 10.98
C GLY A 60 -5.09 5.81 10.84
N VAL A 61 -4.27 6.84 11.02
CA VAL A 61 -2.81 6.73 11.02
C VAL A 61 -2.28 7.31 12.32
N ARG A 62 -1.50 6.52 13.06
CA ARG A 62 -0.87 6.93 14.33
C ARG A 62 0.63 6.71 14.23
N LEU A 63 1.45 7.60 14.80
CA LEU A 63 2.89 7.35 14.94
C LEU A 63 3.11 6.15 15.86
N ARG A 64 4.11 5.32 15.54
CA ARG A 64 4.55 4.23 16.42
C ARG A 64 5.53 4.81 17.43
N ASP A 65 5.27 4.60 18.72
CA ASP A 65 6.19 4.98 19.77
C ASP A 65 7.53 4.27 19.55
N SER A 66 8.58 5.05 19.29
CA SER A 66 9.94 4.55 19.00
C SER A 66 10.71 4.19 20.29
N ALA A 67 10.01 3.95 21.41
CA ALA A 67 10.61 3.70 22.73
C ALA A 67 11.26 2.30 22.89
N SER A 68 11.39 1.52 21.82
CA SER A 68 12.01 0.19 21.86
C SER A 68 12.95 -0.07 20.68
N LEU A 69 13.73 0.94 20.28
CA LEU A 69 15.07 0.68 19.76
C LEU A 69 16.02 0.89 20.94
N HIS A 70 16.23 -0.18 21.70
CA HIS A 70 17.31 -0.34 22.65
C HIS A 70 18.33 -1.30 22.04
#